data_AF-E3N9E5-F1
#
_entry.id   AF-E3N9E5-F1
#
_cell.length_a   1.000
_cell.length_b   1.000
_cell.length_c   1.000
_cell.angle_alpha   90.00
_cell.angle_beta   90.00
_cell.angle_gamma   90.00
#
_symmetry.space_group_name_H-M   'P 1'
#
loop_
_entity.id
_entity.type
_entity.pdbx_description
1 polymer ?
#
loop_
_entity_poly.entity_id
_entity_poly.type
_entity_poly.pdbx_seq_one_letter_code
_entity_poly.pdbx_strand_id
1 'polypeptide(L)'
;MCLTELWQFSLISTKTKNLVKSLRLKACEVDIRIHGSKDIVVYTRTSHLNMAIRSLTLVNFNKRLNHIRTIFCYSPPPNVCFYGCKQNEIELLKDIIGNANVLYVYRGLTDVLSREVLKQFDTPNRLDLDRNPFKDTCQIQELFIQNFETIVFYDVYSLDDMLLVNSEEVRFCCSTTQKQFNQFLKHWIRGSNPRLQRMNLSINKTDVASGEVYLKGIRCIEISEDAKREIRQKQEHLSGGMVQIRRKDGTPVVISTYDAPYRHHIRLIVLH
;
A
#
# COMPACT_ATOMS: atom_id res chain seq x y z
N MET A 1 7.37 -33.15 3.42
CA MET A 1 8.31 -32.43 2.54
C MET A 1 7.80 -31.00 2.37
N CYS A 2 8.52 -30.00 2.85
CA CYS A 2 8.14 -28.58 2.77
C CYS A 2 8.57 -27.96 1.42
N LEU A 3 7.93 -26.87 0.96
CA LEU A 3 8.29 -26.18 -0.30
C LEU A 3 9.76 -25.76 -0.32
N THR A 4 10.33 -25.40 0.84
CA THR A 4 11.76 -25.10 0.99
C THR A 4 12.64 -26.29 0.61
N GLU A 5 12.24 -27.51 0.97
CA GLU A 5 12.96 -28.74 0.63
C GLU A 5 12.78 -29.08 -0.84
N LEU A 6 11.55 -28.98 -1.38
CA LEU A 6 11.29 -29.15 -2.82
C LEU A 6 12.10 -28.16 -3.66
N TRP A 7 12.21 -26.92 -3.19
CA TRP A 7 12.99 -25.89 -3.85
C TRP A 7 14.49 -26.20 -3.81
N GLN A 8 15.06 -26.51 -2.64
CA GLN A 8 16.45 -26.92 -2.52
C GLN A 8 16.72 -28.13 -3.42
N PHE A 9 15.81 -29.10 -3.42
CA PHE A 9 15.88 -30.29 -4.26
C PHE A 9 15.89 -29.93 -5.75
N SER A 10 15.05 -28.99 -6.19
CA SER A 10 15.01 -28.52 -7.58
C SER A 10 16.28 -27.81 -8.05
N LEU A 11 17.15 -27.38 -7.13
CA LEU A 11 18.46 -26.79 -7.45
C LEU A 11 19.58 -27.83 -7.60
N ILE A 12 19.36 -29.09 -7.19
CA ILE A 12 20.42 -30.13 -7.16
C ILE A 12 20.75 -30.64 -8.56
N SER A 13 19.75 -30.91 -9.40
CA SER A 13 19.97 -31.52 -10.72
C SER A 13 18.84 -31.21 -11.70
N THR A 14 19.07 -31.45 -12.98
CA THR A 14 18.02 -31.38 -14.02
C THR A 14 16.87 -32.35 -13.74
N LYS A 15 17.16 -33.55 -13.21
CA LYS A 15 16.14 -34.56 -12.89
C LYS A 15 15.21 -34.07 -11.79
N THR A 16 15.76 -33.54 -10.71
CA THR A 16 15.00 -33.02 -9.57
C THR A 16 14.25 -31.74 -9.93
N LYS A 17 14.83 -30.88 -10.77
CA LYS A 17 14.16 -29.72 -11.37
C LYS A 17 12.91 -30.14 -12.17
N ASN A 18 13.03 -31.16 -13.03
CA ASN A 18 11.92 -31.66 -13.82
C ASN A 18 10.83 -32.30 -12.95
N LEU A 19 11.20 -32.98 -11.87
CA LEU A 19 10.25 -33.50 -10.89
C LEU A 19 9.43 -32.36 -10.26
N VAL A 20 10.07 -31.30 -9.78
CA VAL A 20 9.33 -30.18 -9.17
C VAL A 20 8.45 -29.47 -10.19
N LYS A 21 8.89 -29.32 -11.45
CA LYS A 21 8.03 -28.82 -12.52
C LYS A 21 6.79 -29.69 -12.74
N SER A 22 6.94 -31.01 -12.63
CA SER A 22 5.82 -31.96 -12.80
C SER A 22 4.73 -31.81 -11.74
N LEU A 23 5.04 -31.23 -10.57
CA LEU A 23 4.07 -30.90 -9.52
C LEU A 23 3.16 -29.73 -9.90
N ARG A 24 3.48 -29.00 -10.99
CA ARG A 24 2.68 -27.87 -11.51
C ARG A 24 2.35 -26.79 -10.48
N LEU A 25 3.22 -26.63 -9.48
CA LEU A 25 3.08 -25.59 -8.46
C LEU A 25 3.27 -24.22 -9.12
N LYS A 26 2.33 -23.30 -8.87
CA LYS A 26 2.41 -21.93 -9.35
C LYS A 26 2.48 -20.98 -8.17
N ALA A 27 3.38 -20.01 -8.25
CA ALA A 27 3.40 -18.90 -7.30
C ALA A 27 2.28 -17.91 -7.67
N CYS A 28 1.54 -17.46 -6.66
CA CYS A 28 0.54 -16.41 -6.81
C CYS A 28 1.07 -15.05 -6.34
N GLU A 29 2.10 -15.03 -5.49
CA GLU A 29 2.68 -13.80 -4.95
C GLU A 29 4.17 -14.01 -4.60
N VAL A 30 4.96 -12.96 -4.82
CA VAL A 30 6.38 -12.90 -4.45
C VAL A 30 6.64 -11.59 -3.74
N ASP A 31 7.14 -11.65 -2.50
CA ASP A 31 7.58 -10.48 -1.74
C ASP A 31 9.10 -10.50 -1.58
N ILE A 32 9.75 -9.38 -1.90
CA ILE A 32 11.20 -9.22 -1.82
C ILE A 32 11.50 -8.19 -0.74
N ARG A 33 12.15 -8.60 0.35
CA ARG A 33 12.58 -7.72 1.43
C ARG A 33 14.08 -7.49 1.36
N ILE A 34 14.48 -6.24 1.27
CA ILE A 34 15.88 -5.82 1.10
C ILE A 34 16.28 -5.10 2.37
N HIS A 35 17.07 -5.75 3.23
CA HIS A 35 17.57 -5.19 4.49
C HIS A 35 18.98 -4.59 4.35
N GLY A 36 19.70 -4.94 3.28
CA GLY A 36 20.99 -4.37 2.94
C GLY A 36 21.69 -5.20 1.86
N SER A 37 22.91 -4.80 1.51
CA SER A 37 23.73 -5.39 0.43
C SER A 37 23.92 -6.92 0.45
N LYS A 38 23.75 -7.54 1.62
CA LYS A 38 23.93 -8.99 1.82
C LYS A 38 22.74 -9.62 2.53
N ASP A 39 21.57 -8.98 2.47
CA ASP A 39 20.40 -9.49 3.15
C ASP A 39 19.12 -9.20 2.36
N ILE A 40 18.86 -10.07 1.39
CA ILE A 40 17.66 -10.04 0.58
C ILE A 40 16.85 -11.31 0.84
N VAL A 41 15.65 -11.17 1.38
CA VAL A 41 14.75 -12.29 1.65
C VAL A 41 13.63 -12.29 0.61
N VAL A 42 13.49 -13.41 -0.09
CA VAL A 42 12.40 -13.62 -1.05
C VAL A 42 11.38 -14.55 -0.43
N TYR A 43 10.17 -14.05 -0.27
CA TYR A 43 9.00 -14.84 0.12
C TYR A 43 8.23 -15.22 -1.14
N THR A 44 7.73 -16.45 -1.19
CA THR A 44 6.91 -16.93 -2.30
C THR A 44 5.71 -17.65 -1.73
N ARG A 45 4.53 -17.21 -2.16
CA ARG A 45 3.25 -17.84 -1.82
C ARG A 45 2.75 -18.64 -3.02
N THR A 46 2.23 -19.82 -2.73
CA THR A 46 1.49 -20.69 -3.65
C THR A 46 0.13 -21.00 -3.05
N SER A 47 -0.74 -21.70 -3.78
CA SER A 47 -2.10 -22.05 -3.31
C SER A 47 -2.14 -22.84 -1.99
N HIS A 48 -1.06 -23.52 -1.61
CA HIS A 48 -1.04 -24.39 -0.43
C HIS A 48 0.15 -24.14 0.51
N LEU A 49 1.15 -23.34 0.09
CA LEU A 49 2.45 -23.29 0.76
C LEU A 49 3.07 -21.89 0.69
N ASN A 50 3.83 -21.55 1.73
CA ASN A 50 4.68 -20.36 1.82
C ASN A 50 6.14 -20.77 1.96
N MET A 51 7.05 -20.00 1.36
CA MET A 51 8.50 -20.22 1.47
C MET A 51 9.23 -18.90 1.62
N ALA A 52 10.34 -18.91 2.36
CA ALA A 52 11.24 -17.77 2.53
C ALA A 52 12.67 -18.20 2.22
N ILE A 53 13.36 -17.43 1.39
CA ILE A 53 14.74 -17.73 0.96
C ILE A 53 15.60 -16.49 1.14
N ARG A 54 16.62 -16.58 2.01
CA ARG A 54 17.55 -15.50 2.31
C ARG A 54 18.81 -15.55 1.45
N SER A 55 19.08 -14.51 0.68
CA SER A 55 20.20 -14.37 -0.25
C SER A 55 21.25 -13.41 0.29
N LEU A 56 22.50 -13.87 0.34
CA LEU A 56 23.63 -13.10 0.88
C LEU A 56 24.45 -12.36 -0.19
N THR A 57 24.15 -12.59 -1.47
CA THR A 57 24.77 -11.91 -2.61
C THR A 57 23.74 -11.64 -3.70
N LEU A 58 23.98 -10.59 -4.49
CA LEU A 58 23.08 -10.21 -5.59
C LEU A 58 23.02 -11.28 -6.69
N VAL A 59 24.14 -11.95 -6.98
CA VAL A 59 24.20 -13.09 -7.92
C VAL A 59 23.30 -14.23 -7.46
N ASN A 60 23.37 -14.58 -6.18
CA ASN A 60 22.50 -15.63 -5.62
C ASN A 60 21.04 -15.19 -5.65
N PHE A 61 20.75 -13.94 -5.34
CA PHE A 61 19.40 -13.39 -5.44
C PHE A 61 18.85 -13.50 -6.88
N ASN A 62 19.59 -13.05 -7.89
CA ASN A 62 19.18 -13.12 -9.29
C ASN A 62 18.88 -14.57 -9.73
N LYS A 63 19.78 -15.50 -9.41
CA LYS A 63 19.58 -16.94 -9.71
C LYS A 63 18.29 -17.47 -9.09
N ARG A 64 17.98 -17.07 -7.86
CA ARG A 64 16.79 -17.54 -7.12
C ARG A 64 15.51 -16.92 -7.66
N LEU A 65 15.53 -15.63 -8.01
CA LEU A 65 14.39 -14.96 -8.63
C LEU A 65 14.07 -15.58 -9.99
N ASN A 66 15.08 -15.83 -10.83
CA ASN A 66 14.89 -16.53 -12.11
C ASN A 66 14.40 -17.97 -11.94
N HIS A 67 14.85 -18.64 -10.89
CA HIS A 67 14.32 -19.96 -10.55
C HIS A 67 12.84 -19.89 -10.17
N ILE A 68 12.41 -18.87 -9.41
CA ILE A 68 10.98 -18.67 -9.08
C ILE A 68 10.16 -18.42 -10.36
N ARG A 69 10.63 -17.52 -11.23
CA ARG A 69 9.98 -17.22 -12.52
C ARG A 69 9.79 -18.48 -13.37
N THR A 70 10.80 -19.35 -13.43
CA THR A 70 10.81 -20.51 -14.34
C THR A 70 10.23 -21.80 -13.77
N ILE A 71 10.33 -22.04 -12.45
CA ILE A 71 9.83 -23.26 -11.81
C ILE A 71 8.41 -23.09 -11.29
N PHE A 72 8.12 -21.92 -10.70
CA PHE A 72 6.79 -21.62 -10.17
C PHE A 72 5.95 -20.75 -11.12
N CYS A 73 6.39 -20.61 -12.38
CA CYS A 73 5.69 -19.90 -13.45
C CYS A 73 5.19 -18.51 -13.04
N TYR A 74 6.01 -17.76 -12.29
CA TYR A 74 5.69 -16.42 -11.82
C TYR A 74 6.17 -15.38 -12.82
N SER A 75 5.23 -14.72 -13.50
CA SER A 75 5.48 -13.60 -14.41
C SER A 75 5.04 -12.22 -13.90
N PRO A 76 4.10 -12.07 -12.92
CA PRO A 76 3.72 -10.75 -12.44
C PRO A 76 4.88 -9.97 -11.79
N PRO A 77 4.77 -8.63 -11.70
CA PRO A 77 5.68 -7.82 -10.89
C PRO A 77 5.61 -8.23 -9.41
N PRO A 78 6.74 -8.47 -8.72
CA PRO A 78 6.75 -8.79 -7.30
C PRO A 78 6.44 -7.56 -6.43
N ASN A 79 6.12 -7.81 -5.17
CA ASN A 79 6.11 -6.78 -4.13
C ASN A 79 7.54 -6.58 -3.62
N VAL A 80 7.97 -5.33 -3.43
CA VAL A 80 9.35 -4.99 -3.06
C VAL A 80 9.35 -4.07 -1.84
N CYS A 81 10.06 -4.47 -0.80
CA CYS A 81 10.19 -3.72 0.45
C CYS A 81 11.66 -3.37 0.70
N PHE A 82 11.97 -2.09 0.73
CA PHE A 82 13.29 -1.58 1.07
C PHE A 82 13.35 -1.21 2.56
N TYR A 83 14.11 -1.97 3.34
CA TYR A 83 14.47 -1.70 4.74
C TYR A 83 15.91 -1.16 4.88
N GLY A 84 16.77 -1.43 3.90
CA GLY A 84 18.11 -0.88 3.77
C GLY A 84 18.77 -1.30 2.45
N CYS A 85 19.63 -0.46 1.87
CA CYS A 85 20.34 -0.75 0.62
C CYS A 85 21.52 0.22 0.45
N LYS A 86 22.48 -0.10 -0.43
CA LYS A 86 23.50 0.87 -0.89
C LYS A 86 23.05 1.54 -2.17
N GLN A 87 23.41 2.81 -2.37
CA GLN A 87 22.94 3.59 -3.52
C GLN A 87 23.29 2.94 -4.87
N ASN A 88 24.52 2.45 -5.01
CA ASN A 88 25.00 1.80 -6.24
C ASN A 88 24.38 0.41 -6.50
N GLU A 89 23.58 -0.12 -5.57
CA GLU A 89 22.90 -1.40 -5.73
C GLU A 89 21.45 -1.25 -6.20
N ILE A 90 20.85 -0.06 -6.07
CA ILE A 90 19.44 0.17 -6.39
C ILE A 90 19.18 -0.06 -7.88
N GLU A 91 20.04 0.46 -8.75
CA GLU A 91 19.97 0.25 -10.20
C GLU A 91 20.13 -1.24 -10.57
N LEU A 92 21.11 -1.93 -9.97
CA LEU A 92 21.29 -3.36 -10.19
C LEU A 92 20.08 -4.19 -9.70
N LEU A 93 19.48 -3.80 -8.57
CA LEU A 93 18.26 -4.41 -8.05
C LEU A 93 17.09 -4.18 -9.00
N LYS A 94 16.97 -2.97 -9.54
CA LYS A 94 15.97 -2.63 -10.56
C LYS A 94 16.13 -3.50 -11.80
N ASP A 95 17.36 -3.70 -12.30
CA ASP A 95 17.62 -4.56 -13.46
C ASP A 95 17.21 -6.03 -13.23
N ILE A 96 17.46 -6.55 -12.03
CA ILE A 96 17.14 -7.94 -11.69
C ILE A 96 15.62 -8.12 -11.46
N ILE A 97 15.01 -7.21 -10.70
CA ILE A 97 13.62 -7.29 -10.26
C ILE A 97 12.67 -6.89 -11.38
N GLY A 98 13.00 -5.85 -12.14
CA GLY A 98 12.12 -5.20 -13.10
C GLY A 98 11.11 -4.28 -12.40
N ASN A 99 9.85 -4.33 -12.84
CA ASN A 99 8.79 -3.54 -12.22
C ASN A 99 8.36 -4.16 -10.89
N ALA A 100 7.86 -3.32 -9.99
CA ALA A 100 7.27 -3.74 -8.72
C ALA A 100 5.75 -3.54 -8.78
N ASN A 101 4.98 -4.45 -8.20
CA ASN A 101 3.53 -4.28 -8.04
C ASN A 101 3.23 -3.39 -6.82
N VAL A 102 3.83 -3.74 -5.69
CA VAL A 102 3.84 -2.94 -4.46
C VAL A 102 5.27 -2.48 -4.19
N LEU A 103 5.46 -1.20 -3.92
CA LEU A 103 6.72 -0.65 -3.45
C LEU A 103 6.55 -0.13 -2.03
N TYR A 104 7.30 -0.70 -1.09
CA TYR A 104 7.37 -0.25 0.30
C TYR A 104 8.75 0.34 0.60
N VAL A 105 8.77 1.60 1.04
CA VAL A 105 10.00 2.32 1.41
C VAL A 105 9.97 2.59 2.91
N TYR A 106 10.79 1.84 3.65
CA TYR A 106 10.85 1.89 5.11
C TYR A 106 11.48 3.19 5.62
N ARG A 107 11.01 3.66 6.79
CA ARG A 107 11.53 4.84 7.49
C ARG A 107 13.05 4.84 7.71
N GLY A 108 13.65 3.65 7.86
CA GLY A 108 15.07 3.49 8.15
C GLY A 108 16.01 3.85 7.00
N LEU A 109 15.52 4.01 5.77
CA LEU A 109 16.34 4.49 4.65
C LEU A 109 16.67 5.97 4.82
N THR A 110 17.86 6.36 4.35
CA THR A 110 18.20 7.78 4.25
C THR A 110 17.38 8.42 3.12
N ASP A 111 17.12 9.71 3.24
CA ASP A 111 16.33 10.47 2.26
C ASP A 111 16.93 10.35 0.84
N VAL A 112 18.26 10.28 0.72
CA VAL A 112 18.96 10.08 -0.57
C VAL A 112 18.61 8.72 -1.19
N LEU A 113 18.67 7.65 -0.41
CA LEU A 113 18.35 6.31 -0.89
C LEU A 113 16.88 6.17 -1.21
N SER A 114 15.99 6.71 -0.38
CA SER A 114 14.54 6.69 -0.62
C SER A 114 14.19 7.38 -1.94
N ARG A 115 14.78 8.55 -2.24
CA ARG A 115 14.58 9.22 -3.53
C ARG A 115 15.09 8.41 -4.71
N GLU A 116 16.25 7.76 -4.57
CA GLU A 116 16.78 6.90 -5.62
C GLU A 116 15.89 5.67 -5.86
N VAL A 117 15.37 5.04 -4.80
CA VAL A 117 14.40 3.94 -4.92
C VAL A 117 13.14 4.39 -5.65
N LEU A 118 12.56 5.53 -5.26
CA LEU A 118 11.36 6.07 -5.89
C LEU A 118 11.58 6.42 -7.36
N LYS A 119 12.78 6.87 -7.72
CA LYS A 119 13.17 7.17 -9.10
C LYS A 119 13.31 5.91 -9.95
N GLN A 120 13.90 4.85 -9.42
CA GLN A 120 14.15 3.60 -10.16
C GLN A 120 12.89 2.71 -10.25
N PHE A 121 12.03 2.77 -9.23
CA PHE A 121 10.76 2.03 -9.15
C PHE A 121 9.59 2.99 -9.23
N ASP A 122 9.40 3.57 -10.42
CA ASP A 122 8.51 4.70 -10.71
C ASP A 122 7.07 4.32 -11.10
N THR A 123 6.81 3.06 -11.46
CA THR A 123 5.47 2.61 -11.88
C THR A 123 4.84 1.48 -11.03
N PRO A 124 4.88 1.51 -9.68
CA PRO A 124 4.14 0.54 -8.89
C PRO A 124 2.63 0.80 -8.97
N ASN A 125 1.82 -0.25 -8.81
CA ASN A 125 0.37 -0.09 -8.62
C ASN A 125 0.06 0.48 -7.23
N ARG A 126 0.85 0.05 -6.23
CA ARG A 126 0.74 0.52 -4.85
C ARG A 126 2.07 1.06 -4.32
N LEU A 127 2.02 2.25 -3.73
CA LEU A 127 3.15 2.87 -3.04
C LEU A 127 2.88 3.01 -1.54
N ASP A 128 3.74 2.42 -0.72
CA ASP A 128 3.74 2.57 0.73
C ASP A 128 5.02 3.31 1.14
N LEU A 129 4.85 4.53 1.65
CA LEU A 129 5.95 5.43 2.00
C LEU A 129 5.89 5.84 3.47
N ASP A 130 6.85 5.33 4.26
CA ASP A 130 6.87 5.52 5.71
C ASP A 130 7.23 6.94 6.16
N ARG A 131 8.01 7.65 5.34
CA ARG A 131 8.59 8.96 5.64
C ARG A 131 8.76 9.74 4.36
N ASN A 132 8.44 11.03 4.37
CA ASN A 132 8.71 11.93 3.26
C ASN A 132 10.23 12.12 3.09
N PRO A 133 10.85 11.69 1.98
CA PRO A 133 12.29 11.86 1.76
C PRO A 133 12.64 13.21 1.11
N PHE A 134 11.66 14.08 0.88
CA PHE A 134 11.85 15.39 0.27
C PHE A 134 11.83 16.49 1.32
N LYS A 135 12.76 17.43 1.20
CA LYS A 135 12.80 18.63 2.06
C LYS A 135 11.83 19.71 1.56
N ASP A 136 11.61 19.76 0.26
CA ASP A 136 10.65 20.64 -0.39
C ASP A 136 9.29 19.93 -0.47
N THR A 137 8.24 20.60 0.00
CA THR A 137 6.86 20.09 -0.05
C THR A 137 6.35 19.89 -1.48
N CYS A 138 6.89 20.61 -2.46
CA CYS A 138 6.45 20.46 -3.85
C CYS A 138 6.79 19.07 -4.43
N GLN A 139 7.91 18.49 -4.00
CA GLN A 139 8.39 17.21 -4.56
C GLN A 139 7.56 16.01 -4.10
N ILE A 140 7.05 16.03 -2.86
CA ILE A 140 6.14 14.95 -2.41
C ILE A 140 4.80 15.04 -3.14
N GLN A 141 4.37 16.24 -3.49
CA GLN A 141 3.14 16.48 -4.23
C GLN A 141 3.20 15.93 -5.66
N GLU A 142 4.38 15.94 -6.29
CA GLU A 142 4.61 15.25 -7.57
C GLU A 142 4.33 13.74 -7.47
N LEU A 143 4.54 13.11 -6.31
CA LEU A 143 4.12 11.72 -6.10
C LEU A 143 2.60 11.61 -5.91
N PHE A 144 1.98 12.51 -5.14
CA PHE A 144 0.54 12.43 -4.88
C PHE A 144 -0.33 12.61 -6.14
N ILE A 145 0.12 13.42 -7.10
CA ILE A 145 -0.59 13.65 -8.38
C ILE A 145 -0.56 12.40 -9.28
N GLN A 146 0.35 11.45 -9.03
CA GLN A 146 0.45 10.23 -9.82
C GLN A 146 -0.77 9.32 -9.65
N ASN A 147 -0.96 8.50 -10.67
CA ASN A 147 -2.15 7.71 -10.93
C ASN A 147 -2.16 6.33 -10.24
N PHE A 148 -1.61 6.21 -9.03
CA PHE A 148 -1.54 4.92 -8.30
C PHE A 148 -2.93 4.31 -8.06
N GLU A 149 -3.00 2.98 -8.02
CA GLU A 149 -4.21 2.30 -7.52
C GLU A 149 -4.34 2.52 -6.00
N THR A 150 -3.22 2.40 -5.26
CA THR A 150 -3.20 2.62 -3.82
C THR A 150 -1.99 3.40 -3.36
N ILE A 151 -2.19 4.36 -2.47
CA ILE A 151 -1.10 5.01 -1.76
C ILE A 151 -1.29 4.92 -0.24
N VAL A 152 -0.24 4.50 0.47
CA VAL A 152 -0.18 4.50 1.93
C VAL A 152 0.95 5.40 2.38
N PHE A 153 0.63 6.40 3.19
CA PHE A 153 1.57 7.43 3.62
C PHE A 153 1.57 7.56 5.14
N TYR A 154 2.75 7.36 5.75
CA TYR A 154 2.89 7.32 7.21
C TYR A 154 3.50 8.59 7.82
N ASP A 155 3.78 9.60 7.01
CA ASP A 155 4.29 10.88 7.49
C ASP A 155 3.19 11.94 7.61
N VAL A 156 3.56 13.12 8.11
CA VAL A 156 2.68 14.28 8.20
C VAL A 156 2.28 14.75 6.80
N TYR A 157 1.01 15.08 6.63
CA TYR A 157 0.42 15.57 5.38
C TYR A 157 -0.47 16.78 5.64
N SER A 158 -0.48 17.70 4.69
CA SER A 158 -1.29 18.91 4.68
C SER A 158 -2.65 18.70 4.02
N LEU A 159 -3.50 19.73 4.04
CA LEU A 159 -4.74 19.74 3.26
C LEU A 159 -4.44 19.65 1.75
N ASP A 160 -3.43 20.37 1.28
CA ASP A 160 -3.07 20.41 -0.14
C ASP A 160 -2.61 19.04 -0.62
N ASP A 161 -1.86 18.30 0.20
CA ASP A 161 -1.46 16.93 -0.12
C ASP A 161 -2.68 16.01 -0.27
N MET A 162 -3.69 16.15 0.60
CA MET A 162 -4.95 15.40 0.47
C MET A 162 -5.72 15.76 -0.81
N LEU A 163 -5.69 17.04 -1.22
CA LEU A 163 -6.40 17.52 -2.40
C LEU A 163 -5.70 17.17 -3.72
N LEU A 164 -4.37 16.98 -3.70
CA LEU A 164 -3.57 16.63 -4.87
C LEU A 164 -3.52 15.13 -5.15
N VAL A 165 -3.85 14.30 -4.15
CA VAL A 165 -3.88 12.85 -4.31
C VAL A 165 -4.82 12.40 -5.44
N ASN A 166 -4.29 11.64 -6.39
CA ASN A 166 -5.03 11.17 -7.57
C ASN A 166 -5.14 9.64 -7.64
N SER A 167 -5.08 8.98 -6.47
CA SER A 167 -5.18 7.52 -6.33
C SER A 167 -6.61 7.04 -6.08
N GLU A 168 -6.88 5.76 -6.35
CA GLU A 168 -8.19 5.15 -6.10
C GLU A 168 -8.41 4.84 -4.62
N GLU A 169 -7.39 4.26 -3.96
CA GLU A 169 -7.36 4.05 -2.52
C GLU A 169 -6.21 4.82 -1.86
N VAL A 170 -6.52 5.44 -0.73
CA VAL A 170 -5.57 6.28 0.02
C VAL A 170 -5.62 5.91 1.48
N ARG A 171 -4.47 5.74 2.10
CA ARG A 171 -4.35 5.57 3.55
C ARG A 171 -3.32 6.53 4.12
N PHE A 172 -3.80 7.47 4.90
CA PHE A 172 -2.98 8.37 5.68
C PHE A 172 -2.88 7.88 7.12
N CYS A 173 -1.68 7.48 7.58
CA CYS A 173 -1.50 6.85 8.89
C CYS A 173 -1.22 7.85 10.02
N CYS A 174 -0.72 9.04 9.69
CA CYS A 174 -0.68 10.17 10.62
C CYS A 174 -2.09 10.74 10.84
N SER A 175 -2.35 11.19 12.07
CA SER A 175 -3.62 11.86 12.33
C SER A 175 -3.62 13.26 11.74
N THR A 176 -4.77 13.65 11.19
CA THR A 176 -5.07 15.04 10.81
C THR A 176 -5.95 15.71 11.87
N THR A 177 -6.27 17.00 11.65
CA THR A 177 -7.20 17.76 12.49
C THR A 177 -8.63 17.64 11.99
N GLN A 178 -9.60 17.89 12.87
CA GLN A 178 -11.02 17.93 12.48
C GLN A 178 -11.30 18.97 11.39
N LYS A 179 -10.68 20.14 11.52
CA LYS A 179 -10.80 21.25 10.58
C LYS A 179 -10.29 20.87 9.20
N GLN A 180 -9.09 20.29 9.12
CA GLN A 180 -8.48 19.89 7.85
C GLN A 180 -9.30 18.81 7.14
N PHE A 181 -9.78 17.80 7.87
CA PHE A 181 -10.65 16.78 7.29
C PHE A 181 -11.99 17.36 6.79
N ASN A 182 -12.61 18.25 7.57
CA ASN A 182 -13.85 18.91 7.17
C ASN A 182 -13.67 19.75 5.90
N GLN A 183 -12.56 20.48 5.79
CA GLN A 183 -12.21 21.24 4.59
C GLN A 183 -12.03 20.30 3.39
N PHE A 184 -11.24 19.24 3.54
CA PHE A 184 -11.07 18.23 2.48
C PHE A 184 -12.42 17.68 2.00
N LEU A 185 -13.29 17.24 2.92
CA LEU A 185 -14.61 16.71 2.56
C LEU A 185 -15.44 17.73 1.77
N LYS A 186 -15.43 19.01 2.16
CA LYS A 186 -16.16 20.06 1.44
C LYS A 186 -15.64 20.24 0.01
N HIS A 187 -14.33 20.16 -0.22
CA HIS A 187 -13.75 20.21 -1.56
C HIS A 187 -14.08 18.95 -2.37
N TRP A 188 -13.93 17.78 -1.76
CA TRP A 188 -14.21 16.50 -2.38
C TRP A 188 -15.69 16.35 -2.80
N ILE A 189 -16.63 16.74 -1.93
CA ILE A 189 -18.06 16.80 -2.25
C ILE A 189 -18.32 17.67 -3.49
N ARG A 190 -17.56 18.75 -3.68
CA ARG A 190 -17.69 19.67 -4.82
C ARG A 190 -17.06 19.14 -6.11
N GLY A 191 -16.32 18.05 -6.06
CA GLY A 191 -15.78 17.37 -7.25
C GLY A 191 -14.27 17.11 -7.24
N SER A 192 -13.53 17.47 -6.18
CA SER A 192 -12.09 17.14 -6.08
C SER A 192 -11.83 15.62 -6.05
N ASN A 193 -10.59 15.22 -6.33
CA ASN A 193 -10.10 13.83 -6.34
C ASN A 193 -11.10 12.85 -7.01
N PRO A 194 -11.34 12.96 -8.33
CA PRO A 194 -12.38 12.20 -9.02
C PRO A 194 -12.12 10.68 -9.05
N ARG A 195 -10.86 10.25 -8.96
CA ARG A 195 -10.50 8.82 -8.89
C ARG A 195 -10.69 8.20 -7.51
N LEU A 196 -10.80 9.01 -6.45
CA LEU A 196 -10.80 8.52 -5.08
C LEU A 196 -12.08 7.73 -4.79
N GLN A 197 -11.91 6.43 -4.56
CA GLN A 197 -12.97 5.51 -4.17
C GLN A 197 -12.93 5.19 -2.68
N ARG A 198 -11.73 5.13 -2.08
CA ARG A 198 -11.54 4.80 -0.66
C ARG A 198 -10.48 5.68 -0.01
N MET A 199 -10.79 6.24 1.15
CA MET A 199 -9.83 6.95 1.97
C MET A 199 -9.91 6.51 3.42
N ASN A 200 -8.75 6.18 3.98
CA ASN A 200 -8.57 5.82 5.39
C ASN A 200 -7.67 6.85 6.05
N LEU A 201 -8.12 7.44 7.16
CA LEU A 201 -7.31 8.36 7.96
C LEU A 201 -7.75 8.34 9.42
N SER A 202 -7.01 9.03 10.28
CA SER A 202 -7.43 9.28 11.65
C SER A 202 -7.45 10.76 11.99
N ILE A 203 -8.31 11.13 12.92
CA ILE A 203 -8.39 12.45 13.52
C ILE A 203 -7.97 12.35 14.99
N ASN A 204 -7.20 13.32 15.49
CA ASN A 204 -6.82 13.38 16.89
C ASN A 204 -8.03 13.68 17.81
N LYS A 205 -8.19 12.88 18.88
CA LYS A 205 -9.27 13.09 19.86
C LYS A 205 -9.12 14.37 20.69
N THR A 206 -7.91 14.92 20.80
CA THR A 206 -7.66 16.18 21.49
C THR A 206 -8.40 17.36 20.86
N ASP A 207 -8.74 17.27 19.56
CA ASP A 207 -9.56 18.27 18.87
C ASP A 207 -11.04 18.21 19.26
N VAL A 208 -11.51 17.12 19.90
CA VAL A 208 -12.93 16.97 20.30
C VAL A 208 -13.30 17.92 21.44
N ALA A 209 -12.32 18.40 22.21
CA ALA A 209 -12.51 19.46 23.19
C ALA A 209 -12.93 20.80 22.56
N SER A 210 -12.76 21.00 21.24
CA SER A 210 -13.13 22.24 20.53
C SER A 210 -14.63 22.36 20.23
N GLY A 211 -15.44 21.32 20.47
CA GLY A 211 -16.86 21.31 20.12
C GLY A 211 -17.15 21.35 18.61
N GLU A 212 -16.13 21.44 17.74
CA GLU A 212 -16.30 21.28 16.31
C GLU A 212 -16.48 19.81 15.97
N VAL A 213 -17.56 19.50 15.24
CA VAL A 213 -17.80 18.17 14.66
C VAL A 213 -17.16 18.14 13.28
N TYR A 214 -16.35 17.13 12.97
CA TYR A 214 -15.68 16.97 11.67
C TYR A 214 -16.62 16.95 10.44
N LEU A 215 -17.93 16.80 10.64
CA LEU A 215 -18.98 16.89 9.60
C LEU A 215 -19.80 18.20 9.66
N LYS A 216 -19.36 19.21 10.41
CA LYS A 216 -20.05 20.50 10.55
C LYS A 216 -20.26 21.15 9.18
N GLY A 217 -21.52 21.50 8.90
CA GLY A 217 -21.94 22.09 7.63
C GLY A 217 -22.03 21.09 6.46
N ILE A 218 -21.99 19.79 6.73
CA ILE A 218 -22.20 18.73 5.72
C ILE A 218 -23.54 18.05 6.01
N ARG A 219 -24.40 17.96 4.99
CA ARG A 219 -25.67 17.25 5.09
C ARG A 219 -25.42 15.74 5.16
N CYS A 220 -25.66 15.15 6.32
CA CYS A 220 -25.56 13.72 6.55
C CYS A 220 -26.95 13.07 6.46
N ILE A 221 -26.99 11.84 5.94
CA ILE A 221 -28.17 11.01 5.82
C ILE A 221 -27.96 9.80 6.74
N GLU A 222 -28.95 9.53 7.59
CA GLU A 222 -28.94 8.34 8.43
C GLU A 222 -29.18 7.10 7.58
N ILE A 223 -28.40 6.05 7.84
CA ILE A 223 -28.47 4.78 7.12
C ILE A 223 -29.27 3.80 7.98
N SER A 224 -30.20 3.04 7.39
CA SER A 224 -30.93 1.99 8.11
C SER A 224 -29.99 0.87 8.58
N GLU A 225 -30.35 0.16 9.64
CA GLU A 225 -29.52 -0.95 10.14
C GLU A 225 -29.36 -2.08 9.13
N ASP A 226 -30.37 -2.34 8.29
CA ASP A 226 -30.28 -3.32 7.20
C ASP A 226 -29.24 -2.92 6.16
N ALA A 227 -29.26 -1.65 5.71
CA ALA A 227 -28.26 -1.13 4.78
C ALA A 227 -26.86 -1.13 5.41
N LYS A 228 -26.72 -0.79 6.70
CA LYS A 228 -25.44 -0.92 7.43
C LYS A 228 -24.95 -2.37 7.43
N ARG A 229 -25.83 -3.36 7.64
CA ARG A 229 -25.47 -4.78 7.59
C ARG A 229 -24.96 -5.20 6.21
N GLU A 230 -25.65 -4.80 5.14
CA GLU A 230 -25.21 -5.08 3.78
C GLU A 230 -23.86 -4.44 3.44
N ILE A 231 -23.66 -3.19 3.84
CA ILE A 231 -22.38 -2.49 3.65
C ILE A 231 -21.26 -3.22 4.41
N ARG A 232 -21.50 -3.65 5.66
CA ARG A 232 -20.53 -4.40 6.46
C ARG A 232 -20.20 -5.79 5.87
N GLN A 233 -21.12 -6.42 5.15
CA GLN A 233 -20.85 -7.68 4.46
C GLN A 233 -19.97 -7.48 3.21
N LYS A 234 -20.17 -6.37 2.49
CA LYS A 234 -19.39 -6.04 1.28
C LYS A 234 -18.04 -5.39 1.57
N GLN A 235 -17.91 -4.70 2.71
CA GLN A 235 -16.73 -3.93 3.10
C GLN A 235 -16.15 -4.51 4.38
N GLU A 236 -14.95 -5.08 4.29
CA GLU A 236 -14.32 -5.72 5.44
C GLU A 236 -14.00 -4.72 6.58
N HIS A 237 -14.09 -5.19 7.82
CA HIS A 237 -13.64 -4.49 9.03
C HIS A 237 -14.32 -3.13 9.35
N LEU A 238 -15.61 -2.98 9.03
CA LEU A 238 -16.39 -1.81 9.47
C LEU A 238 -17.09 -2.07 10.81
N SER A 239 -16.55 -1.52 11.90
CA SER A 239 -17.00 -1.83 13.27
C SER A 239 -17.64 -0.67 14.05
N GLY A 240 -18.02 0.42 13.40
CA GLY A 240 -18.63 1.55 14.13
C GLY A 240 -19.75 2.29 13.39
N GLY A 241 -19.89 3.57 13.73
CA GLY A 241 -20.94 4.45 13.20
C GLY A 241 -20.82 4.61 11.69
N MET A 242 -21.96 4.80 11.04
CA MET A 242 -22.01 5.04 9.59
C MET A 242 -23.00 6.13 9.28
N VAL A 243 -22.55 7.09 8.48
CA VAL A 243 -23.39 8.14 7.90
C VAL A 243 -23.17 8.18 6.41
N GLN A 244 -24.21 8.52 5.67
CA GLN A 244 -24.12 8.70 4.24
C GLN A 244 -24.07 10.18 3.89
N ILE A 245 -23.24 10.54 2.92
CA ILE A 245 -23.24 11.84 2.26
C ILE A 245 -23.42 11.64 0.76
N ARG A 246 -23.65 12.74 0.03
CA ARG A 246 -23.73 12.73 -1.43
C ARG A 246 -22.72 13.71 -2.00
N ARG A 247 -21.96 13.25 -2.99
CA ARG A 247 -21.11 14.09 -3.82
C ARG A 247 -21.97 14.94 -4.76
N LYS A 248 -21.43 16.01 -5.33
CA LYS A 248 -22.14 16.95 -6.22
C LYS A 248 -22.74 16.27 -7.46
N ASP A 249 -22.09 15.21 -7.94
CA ASP A 249 -22.56 14.37 -9.05
C ASP A 249 -23.67 13.38 -8.65
N GLY A 250 -24.08 13.37 -7.38
CA GLY A 250 -25.14 12.50 -6.84
C GLY A 250 -24.63 11.16 -6.28
N THR A 251 -23.34 10.84 -6.47
CA THR A 251 -22.74 9.58 -6.00
C THR A 251 -22.89 9.43 -4.49
N PRO A 252 -23.46 8.31 -4.00
CA PRO A 252 -23.60 8.05 -2.57
C PRO A 252 -22.27 7.59 -1.96
N VAL A 253 -22.01 8.06 -0.75
CA VAL A 253 -20.72 7.86 -0.08
C VAL A 253 -20.98 7.58 1.38
N VAL A 254 -20.31 6.55 1.90
CA VAL A 254 -20.40 6.18 3.30
C VAL A 254 -19.16 6.67 4.02
N ILE A 255 -19.38 7.36 5.12
CA ILE A 255 -18.35 7.66 6.11
C ILE A 255 -18.59 6.73 7.29
N SER A 256 -17.68 5.80 7.50
CA SER A 256 -17.66 4.95 8.68
C SER A 256 -16.61 5.43 9.66
N THR A 257 -16.96 5.41 10.94
CA THR A 257 -16.08 5.81 12.02
C THR A 257 -16.01 4.73 13.08
N TYR A 258 -14.83 4.56 13.67
CA TYR A 258 -14.68 3.79 14.90
C TYR A 258 -13.69 4.48 15.82
N ASP A 259 -13.94 4.33 17.12
CA ASP A 259 -13.22 5.04 18.15
C ASP A 259 -12.10 4.19 18.74
N ALA A 260 -10.89 4.73 18.71
CA ALA A 260 -9.74 4.22 19.46
C ALA A 260 -9.44 5.16 20.65
N PRO A 261 -8.65 4.75 21.66
CA PRO A 261 -8.41 5.54 22.87
C PRO A 261 -7.90 6.98 22.63
N TYR A 262 -7.20 7.24 21.52
CA TYR A 262 -6.62 8.56 21.21
C TYR A 262 -6.96 9.12 19.83
N ARG A 263 -7.67 8.35 19.01
CA ARG A 263 -7.92 8.67 17.60
C ARG A 263 -9.34 8.29 17.20
N HIS A 264 -9.93 9.09 16.34
CA HIS A 264 -11.12 8.73 15.59
C HIS A 264 -10.69 8.26 14.22
N HIS A 265 -10.85 6.97 13.94
CA HIS A 265 -10.57 6.44 12.62
C HIS A 265 -11.74 6.70 11.70
N ILE A 266 -11.44 7.17 10.50
CA ILE A 266 -12.42 7.50 9.48
C ILE A 266 -12.11 6.70 8.23
N ARG A 267 -13.16 6.10 7.69
CA ARG A 267 -13.16 5.46 6.37
C ARG A 267 -14.21 6.13 5.51
N LEU A 268 -13.78 6.74 4.41
CA LEU A 268 -14.63 7.22 3.35
C LEU A 268 -14.67 6.17 2.25
N ILE A 269 -15.86 5.75 1.85
CA ILE A 269 -16.09 4.71 0.85
C ILE A 269 -17.13 5.20 -0.15
N VAL A 270 -16.74 5.33 -1.41
CA VAL A 270 -17.65 5.58 -2.53
C VAL A 270 -18.41 4.30 -2.83
N LEU A 271 -19.74 4.39 -2.93
CA LEU A 271 -20.58 3.26 -3.28
C LEU A 271 -20.82 3.25 -4.80
N HIS A 272 -20.56 2.10 -5.42
CA HIS A 272 -20.83 1.80 -6.82
C HIS A 272 -21.96 0.79 -6.94
#